data_AF-A0A7C1CA57-F1
#
_entry.id   AF-A0A7C1CA57-F1
#
_cell.length_a   1.000
_cell.length_b   1.000
_cell.length_c   1.000
_cell.angle_alpha   90.00
_cell.angle_beta   90.00
_cell.angle_gamma   90.00
#
_symmetry.space_group_name_H-M   'P 1'
#
loop_
_entity.id
_entity.type
_entity.pdbx_description
1 polymer ?
#
loop_
_entity_poly.entity_id
_entity_poly.type
_entity_poly.pdbx_seq_one_letter_code
_entity_poly.pdbx_strand_id
1 'polypeptide(L)'
;MVHKHFTYLLLSIIAFLLCVLLISFMGCGTMSCPRLDTGQIRILRTVLVVDSFTDGGGAIDIDENTQAYVRPEETGYGNKFILKCGQQWFEQTGIKIEIVETIKITKWYESNAEDAVKELQKLVSHIDPSSYDIAVGMGMSLSSTIGAASAVFIPMPLWAGAIEDEYRRYIRLKTTDCWIFQHELAHAFVFGTLHSGGLLSAFTVFSTTSTCLLEDDFDEVMENKFRDFNIPVVAPKR
;
A
#
# COMPACT_ATOMS: atom_id res chain seq x y z
N MET A 1 44.89 -12.76 -23.42
CA MET A 1 43.52 -12.46 -23.92
C MET A 1 42.50 -12.17 -22.82
N VAL A 2 42.61 -12.74 -21.62
CA VAL A 2 41.64 -12.56 -20.50
C VAL A 2 41.60 -11.14 -19.92
N HIS A 3 42.72 -10.41 -19.94
CA HIS A 3 42.80 -9.10 -19.29
C HIS A 3 41.95 -8.00 -19.94
N LYS A 4 41.77 -8.04 -21.27
CA LYS A 4 41.01 -7.00 -22.00
C LYS A 4 39.51 -7.08 -21.72
N HIS A 5 38.94 -8.28 -21.60
CA HIS A 5 37.51 -8.46 -21.34
C HIS A 5 37.09 -7.99 -19.94
N PHE A 6 37.98 -8.13 -18.94
CA PHE A 6 37.69 -7.67 -17.58
C PHE A 6 37.63 -6.14 -17.48
N THR A 7 38.49 -5.43 -18.23
CA THR A 7 38.50 -3.96 -18.25
C THR A 7 37.25 -3.38 -18.91
N TYR A 8 36.75 -4.00 -19.99
CA TYR A 8 35.51 -3.58 -20.63
C TYR A 8 34.30 -3.79 -19.73
N LEU A 9 34.23 -4.92 -19.02
CA LEU A 9 33.13 -5.20 -18.09
C LEU A 9 33.10 -4.17 -16.94
N LEU A 10 34.26 -3.85 -16.37
CA LEU A 10 34.37 -2.89 -15.27
C LEU A 10 34.01 -1.46 -15.73
N LEU A 11 34.45 -1.05 -16.92
CA LEU A 11 34.12 0.26 -17.49
C LEU A 11 32.62 0.37 -17.82
N SER A 12 31.99 -0.70 -18.31
CA SER A 12 30.54 -0.74 -18.55
C SER A 12 29.73 -0.65 -17.25
N ILE A 13 30.18 -1.30 -16.17
CA ILE A 13 29.54 -1.19 -14.85
C ILE A 13 29.68 0.22 -14.28
N ILE A 14 30.86 0.84 -14.38
CA ILE A 14 31.09 2.21 -13.90
C ILE A 14 30.27 3.22 -14.72
N ALA A 15 30.22 3.05 -16.05
CA ALA A 15 29.39 3.90 -16.90
C ALA A 15 27.89 3.75 -16.58
N PHE A 16 27.42 2.53 -16.30
CA PHE A 16 26.05 2.28 -15.88
C PHE A 16 25.75 2.93 -14.53
N LEU A 17 26.64 2.78 -13.54
CA LEU A 17 26.51 3.41 -12.22
C LEU A 17 26.54 4.95 -12.30
N LEU A 18 27.38 5.52 -13.16
CA LEU A 18 27.42 6.97 -13.39
C LEU A 18 26.17 7.47 -14.12
N CYS A 19 25.61 6.69 -15.06
CA CYS A 19 24.33 7.02 -15.70
C CYS A 19 23.18 7.01 -14.69
N VAL A 20 23.14 6.00 -13.79
CA VAL A 20 22.16 5.91 -12.69
C VAL A 20 22.31 7.09 -11.71
N LEU A 21 23.54 7.48 -11.37
CA LEU A 21 23.82 8.65 -10.53
C LEU A 21 23.41 9.97 -11.21
N LEU A 22 23.66 10.14 -12.51
CA LEU A 22 23.31 11.36 -13.24
C LEU A 22 21.79 11.51 -13.44
N ILE A 23 21.06 10.41 -13.64
CA ILE A 23 19.59 10.41 -13.72
C ILE A 23 18.97 10.74 -12.35
N SER A 24 19.64 10.37 -11.25
CA SER A 24 19.18 10.68 -9.88
C SER A 24 19.29 12.17 -9.51
N PHE A 25 20.11 12.95 -10.23
CA PHE A 25 20.33 14.38 -9.96
C PHE A 25 19.53 15.34 -10.86
N MET A 26 18.88 14.84 -11.91
CA MET A 26 18.10 15.67 -12.85
C MET A 26 16.62 15.31 -12.77
N GLY A 27 15.94 15.73 -11.70
CA GLY A 27 14.49 15.56 -11.63
C GLY A 27 13.83 15.68 -10.27
N CYS A 28 14.33 16.53 -9.36
CA CYS A 28 13.55 16.89 -8.17
C CYS A 28 12.85 18.24 -8.40
N GLY A 29 11.96 18.27 -9.40
CA GLY A 29 10.89 19.25 -9.45
C GLY A 29 9.75 18.68 -8.61
N THR A 30 9.50 19.24 -7.43
CA THR A 30 8.32 18.90 -6.63
C THR A 30 7.08 19.33 -7.42
N MET A 31 6.52 18.47 -8.25
CA MET A 31 5.16 18.66 -8.75
C MET A 31 4.23 18.46 -7.55
N SER A 32 3.83 19.57 -6.93
CA SER A 32 2.75 19.56 -5.94
C SER A 32 1.49 19.08 -6.63
N CYS A 33 0.88 17.98 -6.17
CA CYS A 33 -0.44 17.55 -6.64
C CYS A 33 -1.44 18.69 -6.38
N PRO A 34 -1.95 19.40 -7.41
CA PRO A 34 -2.81 20.54 -7.17
C PRO A 34 -4.26 20.05 -7.17
N ARG A 35 -4.87 20.00 -5.99
CA ARG A 35 -6.31 20.23 -5.69
C ARG A 35 -6.58 19.68 -4.29
N LEU A 36 -6.73 20.56 -3.30
CA LEU A 36 -7.43 20.23 -2.06
C LEU A 36 -8.90 20.52 -2.31
N ASP A 37 -9.77 19.52 -2.22
CA ASP A 37 -11.21 19.78 -2.11
C ASP A 37 -11.47 20.45 -0.75
N THR A 38 -11.77 21.75 -0.77
CA THR A 38 -12.11 22.53 0.42
C THR A 38 -13.57 22.40 0.84
N GLY A 39 -14.38 21.60 0.14
CA GLY A 39 -15.82 21.48 0.36
C GLY A 39 -16.18 20.78 1.66
N GLN A 40 -15.88 19.47 1.77
CA GLN A 40 -16.23 18.66 2.94
C GLN A 40 -15.18 17.61 3.26
N ILE A 41 -14.82 17.44 4.53
CA ILE A 41 -13.87 16.42 4.97
C ILE A 41 -14.60 15.10 5.21
N ARG A 42 -14.12 14.00 4.62
CA ARG A 42 -14.54 12.64 5.00
C ARG A 42 -13.53 12.06 5.98
N ILE A 43 -13.99 11.55 7.11
CA ILE A 43 -13.18 10.72 8.00
C ILE A 43 -13.28 9.28 7.54
N LEU A 44 -12.21 8.60 7.19
CA LEU A 44 -12.19 7.20 6.81
C LEU A 44 -11.74 6.35 8.00
N ARG A 45 -12.71 5.73 8.69
CA ARG A 45 -12.48 4.90 9.87
C ARG A 45 -11.79 3.60 9.46
N THR A 46 -10.62 3.35 10.02
CA THR A 46 -9.71 2.31 9.56
C THR A 46 -9.33 1.39 10.70
N VAL A 47 -9.54 0.08 10.50
CA VAL A 47 -8.92 -0.96 11.33
C VAL A 47 -7.55 -1.24 10.74
N LEU A 48 -6.51 -1.24 11.57
CA LEU A 48 -5.15 -1.59 11.15
C LEU A 48 -4.74 -2.93 11.75
N VAL A 49 -4.30 -3.86 10.91
CA VAL A 49 -3.70 -5.13 11.33
C VAL A 49 -2.22 -5.08 10.97
N VAL A 50 -1.32 -5.23 11.93
CA VAL A 50 0.14 -5.13 11.71
C VAL A 50 0.85 -6.33 12.30
N ASP A 51 1.84 -6.87 11.59
CA ASP A 51 2.73 -7.86 12.20
C ASP A 51 3.72 -7.23 13.20
N SER A 52 4.18 -8.05 14.14
CA SER A 52 5.07 -7.63 15.23
C SER A 52 6.42 -7.13 14.72
N PHE A 53 6.90 -7.65 13.59
CA PHE A 53 8.17 -7.27 12.98
C PHE A 53 8.13 -5.85 12.40
N THR A 54 7.03 -5.51 11.74
CA THR A 54 6.80 -4.22 11.11
C THR A 54 6.55 -3.14 12.15
N ASP A 55 5.88 -3.47 13.26
CA ASP A 55 5.51 -2.48 14.26
C ASP A 55 6.67 -2.04 15.19
N GLY A 56 7.85 -2.67 15.07
CA GLY A 56 9.04 -2.34 15.85
C GLY A 56 8.95 -2.70 17.34
N GLY A 57 7.90 -3.44 17.74
CA GLY A 57 7.77 -4.03 19.06
C GLY A 57 8.60 -5.31 19.16
N GLY A 58 9.22 -5.56 20.32
CA GLY A 58 9.77 -6.88 20.61
C GLY A 58 8.68 -7.94 20.40
N ALA A 59 9.06 -9.09 19.84
CA ALA A 59 8.14 -10.20 19.59
C ALA A 59 7.36 -10.50 20.87
N ILE A 60 6.07 -10.18 20.87
CA ILE A 60 5.16 -10.74 21.86
C ILE A 60 4.89 -12.14 21.33
N ASP A 61 5.28 -13.16 22.09
CA ASP A 61 4.86 -14.54 21.84
C ASP A 61 3.35 -14.58 22.04
N ILE A 62 2.62 -14.33 20.96
CA ILE A 62 1.18 -14.48 20.93
C ILE A 62 0.93 -15.89 20.39
N ASP A 63 0.41 -16.76 21.25
CA ASP A 63 0.00 -18.11 20.86
C ASP A 63 -1.01 -18.04 19.71
N GLU A 64 -1.06 -19.10 18.91
CA GLU A 64 -1.87 -19.24 17.69
C GLU A 64 -3.38 -19.01 17.89
N ASN A 65 -3.85 -18.94 19.14
CA ASN A 65 -5.23 -18.69 19.54
C ASN A 65 -5.46 -17.34 20.22
N THR A 66 -4.43 -16.54 20.48
CA THR A 66 -4.58 -15.25 21.13
C THR A 66 -4.44 -14.14 20.09
N GLN A 67 -5.44 -13.26 19.96
CA GLN A 67 -5.29 -11.99 19.26
C GLN A 67 -4.94 -10.95 20.34
N ALA A 68 -3.75 -10.35 20.28
CA ALA A 68 -3.40 -9.30 21.22
C ALA A 68 -4.03 -7.98 20.76
N TYR A 69 -5.11 -7.57 21.42
CA TYR A 69 -5.71 -6.26 21.28
C TYR A 69 -4.80 -5.21 21.92
N VAL A 70 -4.28 -4.28 21.12
CA VAL A 70 -3.46 -3.17 21.62
C VAL A 70 -4.17 -1.87 21.30
N ARG A 71 -4.35 -1.01 22.31
CA ARG A 71 -5.01 0.28 22.12
C ARG A 71 -4.15 1.19 21.21
N PRO A 72 -4.78 2.07 20.38
CA PRO A 72 -4.09 2.89 19.37
C PRO A 72 -3.00 3.83 19.90
N GLU A 73 -3.00 4.10 21.21
CA GLU A 73 -2.12 5.03 21.92
C GLU A 73 -0.67 4.54 22.13
N GLU A 74 -0.40 3.26 21.86
CA GLU A 74 0.97 2.73 21.70
C GLU A 74 1.40 2.84 20.23
N THR A 75 1.87 4.02 19.82
CA THR A 75 2.15 4.36 18.41
C THR A 75 3.35 3.60 17.81
N GLY A 76 3.11 2.35 17.44
CA GLY A 76 4.03 1.54 16.65
C GLY A 76 4.21 2.06 15.23
N TYR A 77 5.19 1.52 14.52
CA TYR A 77 5.60 2.01 13.19
C TYR A 77 4.46 1.93 12.15
N GLY A 78 3.57 0.94 12.24
CA GLY A 78 2.42 0.81 11.33
C GLY A 78 1.48 2.02 11.40
N ASN A 79 1.12 2.44 12.62
CA ASN A 79 0.27 3.63 12.82
C ASN A 79 0.90 4.88 12.22
N LYS A 80 2.21 5.09 12.46
CA LYS A 80 2.94 6.25 11.93
C LYS A 80 2.99 6.25 10.40
N PHE A 81 3.19 5.08 9.80
CA PHE A 81 3.16 4.93 8.35
C PHE A 81 1.79 5.30 7.77
N ILE A 82 0.72 4.69 8.26
CA ILE A 82 -0.64 4.93 7.75
C ILE A 82 -1.04 6.39 7.92
N LEU A 83 -0.77 7.01 9.07
CA LEU A 83 -1.10 8.42 9.30
C LEU A 83 -0.28 9.35 8.41
N LYS A 84 1.01 9.05 8.17
CA LYS A 84 1.86 9.83 7.26
C LYS A 84 1.35 9.77 5.82
N CYS A 85 1.09 8.57 5.30
CA CYS A 85 0.63 8.41 3.93
C CYS A 85 -0.83 8.89 3.75
N GLY A 86 -1.64 8.73 4.80
CA GLY A 86 -3.00 9.25 4.88
C GLY A 86 -3.07 10.78 4.89
N GLN A 87 -2.06 11.46 5.45
CA GLN A 87 -1.96 12.92 5.37
C GLN A 87 -1.77 13.39 3.92
N GLN A 88 -0.92 12.73 3.14
CA GLN A 88 -0.73 13.03 1.72
C GLN A 88 -2.02 12.77 0.92
N TRP A 89 -2.72 11.67 1.22
CA TRP A 89 -4.04 11.39 0.62
C TRP A 89 -5.07 12.46 0.98
N PHE A 90 -5.10 12.91 2.23
CA PHE A 90 -5.98 13.98 2.69
C PHE A 90 -5.71 15.31 1.98
N GLU A 91 -4.44 15.67 1.80
CA GLU A 91 -4.04 16.89 1.07
C GLU A 91 -4.49 16.88 -0.39
N GLN A 92 -4.73 15.70 -0.96
CA GLN A 92 -5.22 15.57 -2.32
C GLN A 92 -6.74 15.43 -2.41
N THR A 93 -7.39 14.75 -1.46
CA THR A 93 -8.80 14.30 -1.62
C THR A 93 -9.75 14.87 -0.57
N GLY A 94 -9.22 15.45 0.51
CA GLY A 94 -9.99 15.81 1.69
C GLY A 94 -10.53 14.60 2.48
N ILE A 95 -10.01 13.39 2.22
CA ILE A 95 -10.34 12.16 2.97
C ILE A 95 -9.26 11.93 4.03
N LYS A 96 -9.61 12.11 5.30
CA LYS A 96 -8.72 11.93 6.45
C LYS A 96 -8.85 10.53 7.01
N ILE A 97 -7.74 9.83 7.15
CA ILE A 97 -7.71 8.51 7.79
C ILE A 97 -7.75 8.66 9.32
N GLU A 98 -8.63 7.88 9.96
CA GLU A 98 -8.67 7.72 11.41
C GLU A 98 -8.53 6.24 11.74
N ILE A 99 -7.50 5.89 12.52
CA ILE A 99 -7.31 4.51 12.99
C ILE A 99 -8.20 4.33 14.21
N VAL A 100 -9.24 3.51 14.07
CA VAL A 100 -10.19 3.22 15.16
C VAL A 100 -9.74 2.04 16.01
N GLU A 101 -8.96 1.13 15.45
CA GLU A 101 -8.46 -0.06 16.12
C GLU A 101 -7.15 -0.55 15.50
N THR A 102 -6.24 -1.09 16.33
CA THR A 102 -5.01 -1.74 15.88
C THR A 102 -4.94 -3.17 16.42
N ILE A 103 -4.87 -4.16 15.53
CA ILE A 103 -4.67 -5.57 15.84
C ILE A 103 -3.21 -5.91 15.56
N LYS A 104 -2.51 -6.50 16.55
CA LYS A 104 -1.15 -7.01 16.36
C LYS A 104 -1.18 -8.51 16.13
N ILE A 105 -0.48 -8.96 15.10
CA ILE A 105 -0.27 -10.38 14.81
C ILE A 105 1.21 -10.74 14.84
N THR A 106 1.52 -12.03 14.97
CA THR A 106 2.91 -12.51 14.97
C THR A 106 3.48 -12.65 13.58
N LYS A 107 2.67 -13.13 12.63
CA LYS A 107 3.05 -13.28 11.22
C LYS A 107 1.83 -13.43 10.33
N TRP A 108 2.04 -13.18 9.05
CA TRP A 108 1.12 -13.45 7.96
C TRP A 108 1.36 -14.84 7.35
N TYR A 109 0.29 -15.55 6.99
CA TYR A 109 0.34 -16.92 6.46
C TYR A 109 0.03 -17.03 4.96
N GLU A 110 -0.09 -15.89 4.27
CA GLU A 110 -0.53 -15.86 2.88
C GLU A 110 0.42 -16.55 1.86
N SER A 111 -0.20 -17.13 0.81
CA SER A 111 0.51 -17.69 -0.34
C SER A 111 0.47 -16.77 -1.57
N ASN A 112 -0.61 -16.00 -1.72
CA ASN A 112 -0.88 -15.10 -2.84
C ASN A 112 -1.72 -13.88 -2.36
N ALA A 113 -2.03 -12.95 -3.27
CA ALA A 113 -2.75 -11.72 -2.94
C ALA A 113 -4.18 -11.98 -2.42
N GLU A 114 -4.92 -12.89 -3.06
CA GLU A 114 -6.30 -13.22 -2.69
C GLU A 114 -6.37 -13.86 -1.30
N ASP A 115 -5.47 -14.81 -1.01
CA ASP A 115 -5.37 -15.44 0.31
C ASP A 115 -5.05 -14.41 1.40
N ALA A 116 -4.19 -13.44 1.11
CA ALA A 116 -3.77 -12.42 2.06
C ALA A 116 -4.92 -11.47 2.43
N VAL A 117 -5.75 -11.11 1.45
CA VAL A 117 -6.97 -10.33 1.67
C VAL A 117 -8.00 -11.15 2.47
N LYS A 118 -8.19 -12.43 2.15
CA LYS A 118 -9.08 -13.31 2.92
C LYS A 118 -8.61 -13.54 4.36
N GLU A 119 -7.30 -13.62 4.58
CA GLU A 119 -6.72 -13.70 5.93
C GLU A 119 -7.04 -12.42 6.72
N LEU A 120 -6.85 -11.24 6.12
CA LEU A 120 -7.24 -9.96 6.72
C LEU A 120 -8.73 -9.92 7.07
N GLN A 121 -9.62 -10.34 6.16
CA GLN A 121 -11.05 -10.42 6.43
C GLN A 121 -11.38 -11.27 7.65
N LYS A 122 -10.73 -12.43 7.80
CA LYS A 122 -10.91 -13.31 8.97
C LYS A 122 -10.40 -12.65 10.25
N LEU A 123 -9.26 -11.97 10.18
CA LEU A 123 -8.67 -11.31 11.35
C LEU A 123 -9.59 -10.21 11.90
N VAL A 124 -10.31 -9.49 11.03
CA VAL A 124 -11.21 -8.41 11.43
C VAL A 124 -12.69 -8.83 11.53
N SER A 125 -13.03 -10.11 11.31
CA SER A 125 -14.43 -10.56 11.24
C SER A 125 -15.18 -10.47 12.57
N HIS A 126 -14.45 -10.33 13.68
CA HIS A 126 -15.02 -10.16 15.02
C HIS A 126 -15.39 -8.70 15.34
N ILE A 127 -14.95 -7.76 14.50
CA ILE A 127 -15.27 -6.33 14.63
C ILE A 127 -16.58 -6.06 13.87
N ASP A 128 -17.48 -5.30 14.49
CA ASP A 128 -18.71 -4.83 13.84
C ASP A 128 -18.38 -4.09 12.52
N PRO A 129 -18.82 -4.58 11.34
CA PRO A 129 -18.54 -3.96 10.05
C PRO A 129 -19.03 -2.51 9.92
N SER A 130 -20.01 -2.09 10.74
CA SER A 130 -20.52 -0.71 10.75
C SER A 130 -19.62 0.27 11.51
N SER A 131 -18.71 -0.24 12.34
CA SER A 131 -17.81 0.55 13.19
C SER A 131 -16.58 1.09 12.46
N TYR A 132 -16.24 0.50 11.31
CA TYR A 132 -15.13 0.93 10.45
C TYR A 132 -15.57 1.02 8.99
N ASP A 133 -14.80 1.72 8.17
CA ASP A 133 -15.01 1.85 6.74
C ASP A 133 -14.10 0.86 5.99
N ILE A 134 -12.79 0.87 6.29
CA ILE A 134 -11.81 -0.03 5.68
C ILE A 134 -10.94 -0.76 6.72
N ALA A 135 -10.34 -1.87 6.33
CA ALA A 135 -9.30 -2.56 7.09
C ALA A 135 -8.01 -2.62 6.26
N VAL A 136 -6.88 -2.34 6.89
CA VAL A 136 -5.56 -2.38 6.26
C VAL A 136 -4.69 -3.39 6.99
N GLY A 137 -4.15 -4.36 6.28
CA GLY A 137 -3.21 -5.36 6.79
C GLY A 137 -1.79 -5.08 6.31
N MET A 138 -0.86 -4.85 7.23
CA MET A 138 0.53 -4.53 6.96
C MET A 138 1.49 -5.60 7.48
N GLY A 139 2.51 -5.88 6.69
CA GLY A 139 3.61 -6.76 7.09
C GLY A 139 4.06 -7.70 5.99
N MET A 140 5.19 -8.37 6.20
CA MET A 140 5.74 -9.32 5.24
C MET A 140 5.43 -10.74 5.67
N SER A 141 4.97 -11.59 4.74
CA SER A 141 4.95 -13.03 5.02
C SER A 141 6.37 -13.60 5.08
N LEU A 142 6.57 -14.61 5.93
CA LEU A 142 7.83 -15.35 6.03
C LEU A 142 8.21 -16.01 4.69
N SER A 143 7.20 -16.43 3.92
CA SER A 143 7.35 -16.98 2.55
C SER A 143 7.86 -15.92 1.57
N SER A 144 7.47 -14.65 1.73
CA SER A 144 7.96 -13.52 0.93
C SER A 144 9.41 -13.17 1.25
N THR A 145 9.86 -13.34 2.49
CA THR A 145 11.26 -13.11 2.89
C THR A 145 12.21 -14.14 2.26
N ILE A 146 11.80 -15.41 2.20
CA ILE A 146 12.55 -16.50 1.53
C ILE A 146 12.43 -16.38 0.00
N GLY A 147 11.26 -15.96 -0.49
CA GLY A 147 11.01 -15.63 -1.90
C GLY A 147 11.86 -14.46 -2.41
N ALA A 148 12.05 -13.40 -1.61
CA ALA A 148 12.90 -12.26 -1.95
C ALA A 148 14.38 -12.64 -2.05
N ALA A 149 14.85 -13.57 -1.22
CA ALA A 149 16.20 -14.13 -1.32
C ALA A 149 16.40 -14.97 -2.60
N SER A 150 15.33 -15.56 -3.14
CA SER A 150 15.36 -16.33 -4.39
C SER A 150 14.99 -15.52 -5.64
N ALA A 151 14.36 -14.35 -5.48
CA ALA A 151 14.02 -13.41 -6.55
C ALA A 151 15.24 -12.77 -7.25
N VAL A 152 16.45 -12.91 -6.68
CA VAL A 152 17.71 -12.59 -7.37
C VAL A 152 17.89 -13.43 -8.66
N PHE A 153 17.19 -14.56 -8.78
CA PHE A 153 17.32 -15.49 -9.91
C PHE A 153 16.04 -15.75 -10.73
N ILE A 154 14.85 -15.36 -10.24
CA ILE A 154 13.57 -15.59 -10.95
C ILE A 154 12.65 -14.36 -10.81
N PRO A 155 12.23 -13.72 -11.91
CA PRO A 155 11.25 -12.63 -11.87
C PRO A 155 9.85 -13.22 -11.64
N MET A 156 9.51 -13.51 -10.39
CA MET A 156 8.11 -13.74 -10.03
C MET A 156 7.39 -12.40 -9.91
N PRO A 157 6.13 -12.28 -10.36
CA PRO A 157 5.31 -11.10 -10.12
C PRO A 157 5.02 -11.01 -8.62
N LEU A 158 5.88 -10.26 -7.91
CA LEU A 158 5.69 -9.98 -6.50
C LEU A 158 4.68 -8.84 -6.39
N TRP A 159 3.44 -9.17 -6.03
CA TRP A 159 2.48 -8.17 -5.62
C TRP A 159 2.97 -7.51 -4.32
N ALA A 160 2.84 -6.19 -4.25
CA ALA A 160 3.27 -5.42 -3.09
C ALA A 160 2.09 -4.83 -2.31
N GLY A 161 0.96 -4.63 -2.99
CA GLY A 161 -0.34 -4.28 -2.45
C GLY A 161 -1.43 -5.15 -3.11
N ALA A 162 -2.56 -5.25 -2.44
CA ALA A 162 -3.78 -5.84 -2.98
C ALA A 162 -5.01 -5.28 -2.26
N ILE A 163 -6.11 -5.17 -2.98
CA ILE A 163 -7.42 -4.83 -2.43
C ILE A 163 -8.45 -5.90 -2.83
N GLU A 164 -9.40 -6.11 -1.95
CA GLU A 164 -10.58 -6.94 -2.19
C GLU A 164 -11.50 -6.34 -3.28
N ASP A 165 -12.08 -7.15 -4.17
CA ASP A 165 -12.78 -6.64 -5.36
C ASP A 165 -14.28 -6.29 -5.17
N GLU A 166 -15.00 -7.00 -4.29
CA GLU A 166 -16.46 -6.90 -4.13
C GLU A 166 -16.88 -5.63 -3.39
N TYR A 167 -16.31 -5.36 -2.22
CA TYR A 167 -16.62 -4.19 -1.40
C TYR A 167 -15.55 -3.11 -1.49
N ARG A 168 -14.32 -3.52 -1.82
CA ARG A 168 -13.12 -2.69 -1.88
C ARG A 168 -12.81 -1.98 -0.57
N ARG A 169 -12.87 -2.75 0.52
CA ARG A 169 -12.62 -2.26 1.88
C ARG A 169 -11.51 -2.97 2.65
N TYR A 170 -10.93 -4.03 2.09
CA TYR A 170 -9.85 -4.78 2.72
C TYR A 170 -8.58 -4.62 1.88
N ILE A 171 -7.57 -3.95 2.43
CA ILE A 171 -6.31 -3.64 1.75
C ILE A 171 -5.18 -4.39 2.43
N ARG A 172 -4.35 -5.09 1.67
CA ARG A 172 -3.18 -5.82 2.16
C ARG A 172 -1.89 -5.25 1.56
N LEU A 173 -0.91 -4.92 2.40
CA LEU A 173 0.37 -4.31 2.01
C LEU A 173 1.58 -5.10 2.53
N LYS A 174 2.48 -5.49 1.61
CA LYS A 174 3.77 -6.13 1.94
C LYS A 174 4.92 -5.15 2.13
N THR A 175 4.65 -3.87 1.96
CA THR A 175 5.63 -2.79 1.94
C THR A 175 5.15 -1.65 2.83
N THR A 176 6.07 -0.75 3.16
CA THR A 176 5.80 0.54 3.79
C THR A 176 6.09 1.70 2.85
N ASP A 177 5.73 1.50 1.58
CA ASP A 177 5.73 2.53 0.54
C ASP A 177 4.37 3.24 0.50
N CYS A 178 4.38 4.57 0.68
CA CYS A 178 3.16 5.38 0.62
C CYS A 178 2.50 5.33 -0.76
N TRP A 179 3.27 5.23 -1.85
CA TRP A 179 2.70 5.15 -3.19
C TRP A 179 1.85 3.89 -3.34
N ILE A 180 2.36 2.74 -2.89
CA ILE A 180 1.61 1.47 -2.95
C ILE A 180 0.36 1.55 -2.09
N PHE A 181 0.45 2.10 -0.88
CA PHE A 181 -0.72 2.29 -0.03
C PHE A 181 -1.78 3.18 -0.69
N GLN A 182 -1.37 4.32 -1.24
CA GLN A 182 -2.28 5.26 -1.91
C GLN A 182 -2.86 4.68 -3.19
N HIS A 183 -2.11 3.86 -3.91
CA HIS A 183 -2.58 3.12 -5.08
C HIS A 183 -3.74 2.18 -4.70
N GLU A 184 -3.54 1.32 -3.70
CA GLU A 184 -4.60 0.42 -3.24
C GLU A 184 -5.77 1.18 -2.63
N LEU A 185 -5.50 2.27 -1.90
CA LEU A 185 -6.54 3.12 -1.34
C LEU A 185 -7.37 3.81 -2.43
N ALA A 186 -6.77 4.22 -3.54
CA ALA A 186 -7.49 4.80 -4.67
C ALA A 186 -8.46 3.78 -5.30
N HIS A 187 -8.08 2.50 -5.39
CA HIS A 187 -9.01 1.44 -5.84
C HIS A 187 -10.25 1.31 -4.95
N ALA A 188 -10.19 1.73 -3.69
CA ALA A 188 -11.36 1.77 -2.81
C ALA A 188 -12.45 2.75 -3.27
N PHE A 189 -12.11 3.68 -4.16
CA PHE A 189 -12.99 4.75 -4.65
C PHE A 189 -13.10 4.82 -6.19
N VAL A 190 -12.14 4.29 -6.94
CA VAL A 190 -12.11 4.33 -8.41
C VAL A 190 -12.49 2.97 -8.99
N PHE A 191 -13.64 2.87 -9.63
CA PHE A 191 -14.23 1.63 -10.16
C PHE A 191 -14.22 1.57 -11.69
N GLY A 192 -14.23 2.72 -12.37
CA GLY A 192 -14.31 2.81 -13.83
C GLY A 192 -13.10 2.19 -14.53
N THR A 193 -11.90 2.42 -13.97
CA THR A 193 -10.64 1.89 -14.50
C THR A 193 -9.92 1.04 -13.47
N LEU A 194 -9.16 0.04 -13.95
CA LEU A 194 -8.26 -0.73 -13.08
C LEU A 194 -6.87 -0.09 -12.99
N HIS A 195 -6.37 0.49 -14.09
CA HIS A 195 -5.07 1.16 -14.11
C HIS A 195 -5.08 2.24 -15.20
N SER A 196 -5.23 3.50 -14.82
CA SER A 196 -5.29 4.67 -15.71
C SER A 196 -3.91 5.33 -15.95
N GLY A 197 -2.94 5.08 -15.06
CA GLY A 197 -1.65 5.77 -15.02
C GLY A 197 -1.51 6.63 -13.75
N GLY A 198 -0.48 7.47 -13.66
CA GLY A 198 -0.23 8.29 -12.47
C GLY A 198 -0.14 7.44 -11.19
N LEU A 199 -0.91 7.80 -10.15
CA LEU A 199 -1.04 7.01 -8.92
C LEU A 199 -1.58 5.59 -9.19
N LEU A 200 -2.50 5.42 -10.14
CA LEU A 200 -3.08 4.12 -10.52
C LEU A 200 -2.27 3.37 -11.61
N SER A 201 -1.00 3.70 -11.82
CA SER A 201 -0.14 2.96 -12.76
C SER A 201 0.06 1.51 -12.32
N ALA A 202 -0.10 0.54 -13.24
CA ALA A 202 0.17 -0.88 -12.99
C ALA A 202 1.67 -1.21 -12.78
N PHE A 203 2.56 -0.28 -13.15
CA PHE A 203 4.00 -0.48 -13.07
C PHE A 203 4.69 0.65 -12.30
N THR A 204 5.54 0.27 -11.36
CA THR A 204 6.52 1.13 -10.71
C THR A 204 7.80 1.17 -11.55
N VAL A 205 7.74 1.71 -12.77
CA VAL A 205 8.96 1.83 -13.59
C VAL A 205 9.81 2.96 -13.03
N PHE A 206 11.04 2.63 -12.64
CA PHE A 206 12.11 3.50 -12.16
C PHE A 206 11.93 4.98 -12.59
N SER A 207 11.61 5.81 -11.60
CA SER A 207 11.68 7.29 -11.58
C SER A 207 10.57 8.16 -12.21
N THR A 208 9.39 7.64 -12.59
CA THR A 208 8.30 8.52 -13.09
C THR A 208 6.89 8.25 -12.57
N THR A 209 6.71 7.42 -11.53
CA THR A 209 5.39 7.26 -10.91
C THR A 209 4.98 8.54 -10.19
N SER A 210 4.06 9.28 -10.80
CA SER A 210 3.37 10.39 -10.13
C SER A 210 2.65 9.85 -8.90
N THR A 211 2.78 10.55 -7.77
CA THR A 211 1.98 10.29 -6.56
C THR A 211 0.58 10.90 -6.65
N CYS A 212 0.28 11.61 -7.75
CA CYS A 212 -1.01 12.26 -7.97
C CYS A 212 -1.95 11.39 -8.79
N LEU A 213 -3.24 11.46 -8.48
CA LEU A 213 -4.33 10.96 -9.30
C LEU A 213 -4.38 11.77 -10.61
N LEU A 214 -4.79 11.12 -11.68
CA LEU A 214 -5.23 11.84 -12.87
C LEU A 214 -6.57 12.52 -12.61
N GLU A 215 -6.96 13.46 -13.46
CA GLU A 215 -8.20 14.24 -13.27
C GLU A 215 -9.44 13.35 -13.22
N ASP A 216 -9.57 12.39 -14.16
CA ASP A 216 -10.71 11.45 -14.20
C ASP A 216 -10.77 10.57 -12.94
N ASP A 217 -9.62 10.07 -12.45
CA ASP A 217 -9.57 9.26 -11.23
C ASP A 217 -9.90 10.10 -9.99
N PHE A 218 -9.45 11.35 -9.97
CA PHE A 218 -9.77 12.29 -8.89
C PHE A 218 -11.26 12.57 -8.84
N ASP A 219 -11.90 12.85 -9.98
CA ASP A 219 -13.33 13.10 -10.04
C ASP A 219 -14.12 11.87 -9.55
N GLU A 220 -13.73 10.65 -9.95
CA GLU A 220 -14.36 9.42 -9.45
C GLU A 220 -14.12 9.20 -7.94
N VAL A 221 -12.94 9.54 -7.41
CA VAL A 221 -12.70 9.56 -5.96
C VAL A 221 -13.65 10.54 -5.27
N MET A 222 -13.87 11.72 -5.84
CA MET A 222 -14.75 12.73 -5.28
C MET A 222 -16.22 12.32 -5.30
N GLU A 223 -16.67 11.66 -6.37
CA GLU A 223 -18.02 11.08 -6.47
C GLU A 223 -18.25 9.98 -5.41
N ASN A 224 -17.24 9.14 -5.18
CA ASN A 224 -17.31 8.02 -4.24
C ASN A 224 -16.84 8.35 -2.82
N LYS A 225 -16.46 9.60 -2.55
CA LYS A 225 -15.88 10.06 -1.27
C LYS A 225 -16.71 9.67 -0.04
N PHE A 226 -18.03 9.66 -0.18
CA PHE A 226 -18.97 9.34 0.90
C PHE A 226 -19.69 8.00 0.71
N ARG A 227 -19.15 7.09 -0.11
CA ARG A 227 -19.76 5.76 -0.31
C ARG A 227 -19.89 4.98 1.00
N ASP A 228 -20.89 4.11 1.03
CA ASP A 228 -21.03 3.09 2.07
C ASP A 228 -20.20 1.86 1.70
N PHE A 229 -19.16 1.59 2.49
CA PHE A 229 -18.27 0.44 2.31
C PHE A 229 -18.92 -0.90 2.67
N ASN A 230 -20.13 -0.90 3.24
CA ASN A 230 -20.92 -2.10 3.45
C ASN A 230 -21.76 -2.50 2.23
N ILE A 231 -21.75 -1.68 1.17
CA ILE A 231 -22.47 -1.96 -0.08
C ILE A 231 -21.46 -2.38 -1.16
N PRO A 232 -21.68 -3.54 -1.83
CA PRO A 232 -20.84 -3.99 -2.93
C PRO A 232 -20.68 -2.93 -4.02
N VAL A 233 -19.51 -2.88 -4.62
CA VAL A 233 -19.22 -2.00 -5.75
C VAL A 233 -19.98 -2.50 -6.96
N VAL A 234 -20.87 -1.66 -7.49
CA VAL A 234 -21.48 -1.87 -8.80
C VAL A 234 -20.57 -1.19 -9.81
N ALA A 235 -19.56 -1.90 -10.32
CA ALA A 235 -18.77 -1.38 -11.41
C ALA A 235 -19.71 -1.05 -12.59
N PRO A 236 -19.57 0.12 -13.24
CA PRO A 236 -20.33 0.39 -14.45
C PRO A 236 -20.08 -0.77 -15.44
N LYS A 237 -21.16 -1.36 -15.95
CA LYS A 237 -21.07 -2.41 -16.98
C LYS A 237 -20.25 -1.85 -18.14
N ARG A 238 -19.08 -2.43 -18.38
CA ARG A 238 -18.27 -2.17 -19.58
C ARG A 238 -18.94 -2.78 -20.81
#